data_AF-A0A6J1WW23-F1
#
_entry.id   AF-A0A6J1WW23-F1
#
_cell.length_a   1.000
_cell.length_b   1.000
_cell.length_c   1.000
_cell.angle_alpha   90.00
_cell.angle_beta   90.00
_cell.angle_gamma   90.00
#
_symmetry.space_group_name_H-M   'P 1'
#
loop_
_entity.id
_entity.type
_entity.pdbx_description
1 polymer ?
#
loop_
_entity_poly.entity_id
_entity_poly.type
_entity_poly.pdbx_seq_one_letter_code
_entity_poly.pdbx_strand_id
1 'polypeptide(L)'
;MNSIENIAQDNISKQQCLDDLKTEVIDRISTIVQMKMNYEELHRKHQKLADMYDPHRIRDCLKVAALQADEDAENIADQFLLGKIPVETFVTKFAEKRALGQARRAREERLAHQLAQLDRATT
;
A
#
# COMPACT_ATOMS: atom_id res chain seq x y z
N MET A 1 -33.80 38.90 51.95
CA MET A 1 -33.89 37.49 51.50
C MET A 1 -33.77 37.35 49.99
N ASN A 2 -34.40 38.22 49.17
CA ASN A 2 -34.41 38.12 47.69
C ASN A 2 -33.04 38.11 46.99
N SER A 3 -31.98 38.69 47.57
CA SER A 3 -30.65 38.72 46.94
C SER A 3 -29.99 37.33 46.91
N ILE A 4 -30.12 36.57 48.00
CA ILE A 4 -29.54 35.21 48.10
C ILE A 4 -30.28 34.25 47.18
N GLU A 5 -31.61 34.37 47.12
CA GLU A 5 -32.46 33.57 46.24
C GLU A 5 -32.18 33.84 44.75
N ASN A 6 -32.04 35.12 44.37
CA ASN A 6 -31.67 35.48 42.99
C ASN A 6 -30.29 34.95 42.60
N ILE A 7 -29.31 35.04 43.51
CA ILE A 7 -27.96 34.49 43.29
C ILE A 7 -28.01 32.97 43.17
N ALA A 8 -28.80 32.29 44.01
CA ALA A 8 -28.97 30.83 43.93
C ALA A 8 -29.58 30.41 42.59
N GLN A 9 -30.60 31.12 42.11
CA GLN A 9 -31.24 30.83 40.82
C GLN A 9 -30.31 31.08 39.63
N ASP A 10 -29.52 32.15 39.68
CA ASP A 10 -28.50 32.47 38.67
C ASP A 10 -27.33 31.47 38.68
N ASN A 11 -26.93 30.97 39.85
CA ASN A 11 -25.93 29.90 39.94
C ASN A 11 -26.46 28.59 39.32
N ILE A 12 -27.73 28.25 39.55
CA ILE A 12 -28.34 27.05 38.96
C ILE A 12 -28.39 27.15 37.42
N SER A 13 -28.80 28.31 36.89
CA SER A 13 -28.85 28.50 35.42
C SER A 13 -27.46 28.43 34.78
N LYS A 14 -26.45 29.00 35.43
CA LYS A 14 -25.05 28.90 35.00
C LYS A 14 -24.53 27.48 35.08
N GLN A 15 -24.87 26.74 36.13
CA GLN A 15 -24.50 25.33 36.28
C GLN A 15 -25.06 24.50 35.12
N GLN A 16 -26.35 24.68 34.78
CA GLN A 16 -26.96 24.00 33.65
C GLN A 16 -26.24 24.34 32.34
N CYS A 17 -25.96 25.63 32.10
CA CYS A 17 -25.25 26.06 30.90
C CYS A 17 -23.84 25.45 30.80
N LEU A 18 -23.12 25.36 31.92
CA LEU A 18 -21.81 24.73 31.98
C LEU A 18 -21.88 23.22 31.71
N ASP A 19 -22.89 22.54 32.23
CA ASP A 19 -23.08 21.11 32.02
C ASP A 19 -23.45 20.79 30.56
N ASP A 20 -24.28 21.63 29.94
CA ASP A 20 -24.63 21.52 28.51
C ASP A 20 -23.38 21.73 27.63
N LEU A 21 -22.61 22.80 27.89
CA LEU A 21 -21.38 23.10 27.14
C LEU A 21 -20.33 22.01 27.33
N LYS A 22 -20.19 21.48 28.55
CA LYS A 22 -19.29 20.35 28.83
C LYS A 22 -19.68 19.12 28.03
N THR A 23 -20.98 18.81 27.96
CA THR A 23 -21.49 17.69 27.18
C THR A 23 -21.18 17.88 25.70
N GLU A 24 -21.43 19.08 25.15
CA GLU A 24 -21.12 19.39 23.75
C GLU A 24 -19.61 19.23 23.45
N VAL A 25 -18.74 19.69 24.35
CA VAL A 25 -17.29 19.53 24.19
C VAL A 25 -16.90 18.05 24.19
N ILE A 26 -17.48 17.24 25.08
CA ILE A 26 -17.23 15.79 25.13
C ILE A 26 -17.67 15.12 23.83
N ASP A 27 -18.84 15.46 23.30
CA ASP A 27 -19.37 14.90 22.06
C ASP A 27 -18.50 15.27 20.85
N ARG A 28 -18.04 16.53 20.79
CA ARG A 28 -17.10 17.00 19.76
C ARG A 28 -15.76 16.26 19.84
N ILE A 29 -15.23 16.06 21.05
CA ILE A 29 -13.99 15.27 21.26
C ILE A 29 -14.20 13.83 20.78
N SER A 30 -15.32 13.20 21.16
CA SER A 30 -15.65 11.84 20.72
C SER A 30 -15.68 11.73 19.20
N THR A 31 -16.32 12.68 18.53
CA THR A 31 -16.39 12.76 17.06
C THR A 31 -15.00 12.89 16.44
N ILE A 32 -14.16 13.78 16.97
CA ILE A 32 -12.78 13.97 16.49
C ILE A 32 -11.97 12.68 16.65
N VAL A 33 -12.10 11.99 17.78
CA VAL A 33 -11.41 10.71 18.02
C VAL A 33 -11.86 9.66 17.00
N GLN A 34 -13.16 9.52 16.74
CA GLN A 34 -13.67 8.60 15.72
C GLN A 34 -13.15 8.94 14.32
N MET A 35 -13.18 10.21 13.93
CA MET A 35 -12.67 10.67 12.64
C MET A 35 -11.17 10.38 12.50
N LYS A 36 -10.38 10.60 13.57
CA LYS A 36 -8.95 10.31 13.59
C LYS A 36 -8.69 8.81 13.41
N MET A 37 -9.41 7.95 14.11
CA MET A 37 -9.27 6.49 13.97
C MET A 37 -9.56 6.03 12.54
N ASN A 38 -10.65 6.54 11.94
CA ASN A 38 -11.00 6.23 10.55
C ASN A 38 -9.94 6.74 9.56
N TYR A 39 -9.43 7.95 9.79
CA TYR A 39 -8.34 8.51 8.98
C TYR A 39 -7.08 7.65 9.06
N GLU A 40 -6.64 7.26 10.26
CA GLU A 40 -5.44 6.44 10.45
C GLU A 40 -5.58 5.07 9.78
N GLU A 41 -6.75 4.44 9.84
CA GLU A 41 -7.02 3.20 9.12
C GLU A 41 -6.91 3.38 7.61
N LEU A 42 -7.57 4.42 7.07
CA LEU A 42 -7.57 4.70 5.63
C LEU A 42 -6.16 5.08 5.15
N HIS A 43 -5.44 5.88 5.93
CA HIS A 43 -4.07 6.26 5.65
C HIS A 43 -3.14 5.05 5.62
N ARG A 44 -3.28 4.11 6.57
CA ARG A 44 -2.50 2.86 6.55
C ARG A 44 -2.78 2.02 5.31
N LYS A 45 -4.05 1.92 4.88
CA LYS A 45 -4.41 1.24 3.62
C LYS A 45 -3.80 1.94 2.41
N HIS A 46 -3.88 3.27 2.37
CA HIS A 46 -3.28 4.07 1.31
C HIS A 46 -1.77 3.86 1.24
N GLN A 47 -1.05 3.98 2.35
CA GLN A 47 0.41 3.79 2.39
C GLN A 47 0.80 2.39 1.88
N LYS A 48 0.10 1.35 2.33
CA LYS A 48 0.35 -0.02 1.86
C LYS A 48 0.17 -0.15 0.34
N LEU A 49 -0.87 0.47 -0.22
CA LEU A 49 -1.12 0.44 -1.66
C LEU A 49 -0.09 1.28 -2.41
N ALA A 50 0.25 2.46 -1.92
CA ALA A 50 1.28 3.32 -2.49
C ALA A 50 2.63 2.59 -2.56
N ASP A 51 3.05 1.97 -1.47
CA ASP A 51 4.30 1.19 -1.43
C ASP A 51 4.25 -0.03 -2.34
N MET A 52 3.09 -0.68 -2.50
CA MET A 52 2.94 -1.89 -3.32
C MET A 52 2.90 -1.57 -4.82
N TYR A 53 2.29 -0.44 -5.18
CA TYR A 53 2.14 0.01 -6.56
C TYR A 53 3.18 1.07 -6.96
N ASP A 54 4.17 1.31 -6.10
CA ASP A 54 5.31 2.14 -6.43
C ASP A 54 5.97 1.62 -7.73
N PRO A 55 6.05 2.45 -8.78
CA PRO A 55 6.57 2.02 -10.08
C PRO A 55 8.02 1.51 -10.03
N HIS A 56 8.87 2.09 -9.18
CA HIS A 56 10.26 1.63 -9.01
C HIS A 56 10.29 0.25 -8.36
N ARG A 57 9.45 -0.01 -7.36
CA ARG A 57 9.26 -1.35 -6.79
C ARG A 57 8.74 -2.36 -7.82
N ILE A 58 7.75 -1.99 -8.64
CA ILE A 58 7.22 -2.88 -9.70
C ILE A 58 8.33 -3.27 -10.67
N ARG A 59 9.16 -2.30 -11.10
CA ARG A 59 10.34 -2.57 -11.93
C ARG A 59 11.29 -3.56 -11.26
N ASP A 60 11.63 -3.35 -9.99
CA ASP A 60 12.54 -4.23 -9.26
C ASP A 60 11.98 -5.65 -9.12
N CYS A 61 10.67 -5.77 -8.86
CA CYS A 61 9.98 -7.07 -8.87
C CYS A 61 10.04 -7.75 -10.25
N LEU A 62 9.87 -7.01 -11.34
CA LEU A 62 10.01 -7.55 -12.71
C LEU A 62 11.43 -8.05 -12.97
N LYS A 63 12.45 -7.31 -12.52
CA LYS A 63 13.86 -7.68 -12.64
C LYS A 63 14.14 -9.01 -11.93
N VAL A 64 13.73 -9.13 -10.67
CA VAL A 64 13.88 -10.38 -9.89
C VAL A 64 13.12 -11.53 -10.56
N ALA A 65 11.88 -11.30 -11.00
CA ALA A 65 11.08 -12.33 -11.65
C ALA A 65 11.62 -12.75 -13.03
N ALA A 66 12.36 -11.88 -13.72
CA ALA A 66 13.08 -12.23 -14.95
C ALA A 66 14.29 -13.12 -14.65
N LEU A 67 15.10 -12.76 -13.65
CA LEU A 67 16.24 -13.57 -13.20
C LEU A 67 15.80 -14.97 -12.74
N GLN A 68 14.75 -15.06 -11.93
CA GLN A 68 14.18 -16.36 -11.52
C GLN A 68 13.70 -17.17 -12.72
N ALA A 69 13.15 -16.50 -13.75
CA ALA A 69 12.70 -17.22 -14.93
C ALA A 69 13.86 -17.82 -15.73
N ASP A 70 14.98 -17.10 -15.82
CA ASP A 70 16.19 -17.61 -16.45
C ASP A 70 16.81 -18.76 -15.64
N GLU A 71 16.89 -18.64 -14.31
CA GLU A 71 17.34 -19.73 -13.43
C GLU A 71 16.49 -21.00 -13.58
N ASP A 72 15.17 -20.85 -13.61
CA ASP A 72 14.26 -21.98 -13.84
C ASP A 72 14.46 -22.60 -15.23
N ALA A 73 14.80 -21.79 -16.25
CA ALA A 73 15.11 -22.29 -17.59
C ALA A 73 16.42 -23.10 -17.61
N GLU A 74 17.45 -22.64 -16.89
CA GLU A 74 18.71 -23.38 -16.70
C GLU A 74 18.43 -24.71 -15.98
N ASN A 75 17.62 -24.71 -14.93
CA ASN A 75 17.20 -25.94 -14.23
C ASN A 75 16.46 -26.93 -15.15
N ILE A 76 15.67 -26.44 -16.12
CA ILE A 76 15.02 -27.29 -17.13
C ILE A 76 16.05 -27.86 -18.11
N ALA A 77 17.04 -27.07 -18.52
CA ALA A 77 18.13 -27.52 -19.39
C ALA A 77 18.96 -28.62 -18.70
N ASP A 78 19.32 -28.43 -17.43
CA ASP A 78 20.07 -29.41 -16.64
C ASP A 78 19.30 -30.74 -16.51
N GLN A 79 17.99 -30.68 -16.27
CA GLN A 79 17.16 -31.88 -16.22
C GLN A 79 17.16 -32.64 -17.55
N PHE A 80 17.13 -31.94 -18.68
CA PHE A 80 17.21 -32.56 -19.99
C PHE A 80 18.58 -33.19 -20.25
N LEU A 81 19.67 -32.49 -19.95
CA LEU A 81 21.04 -32.99 -20.12
C LEU A 81 21.33 -34.21 -19.24
N LEU A 82 20.72 -34.29 -18.06
CA LEU A 82 20.79 -35.45 -17.17
C LEU A 82 19.83 -36.59 -17.58
N GLY A 83 19.09 -36.45 -18.67
CA GLY A 83 18.14 -37.46 -19.15
C GLY A 83 16.91 -37.65 -18.25
N LYS A 84 16.62 -36.69 -17.36
CA LYS A 84 15.48 -36.74 -16.42
C LYS A 84 14.15 -36.38 -17.09
N ILE A 85 14.19 -35.66 -18.20
CA ILE A 85 13.01 -35.29 -18.99
C ILE A 85 13.22 -35.61 -20.48
N PRO A 86 12.17 -36.01 -21.22
CA PRO A 86 12.26 -36.27 -22.65
C PRO A 86 12.28 -34.97 -23.46
N VAL A 87 12.70 -35.06 -24.72
CA VAL A 87 12.92 -33.89 -25.61
C VAL A 87 11.65 -33.07 -25.82
N GLU A 88 10.49 -33.71 -25.94
CA GLU A 88 9.21 -33.04 -26.15
C GLU A 88 8.82 -32.17 -24.95
N THR A 89 9.11 -32.66 -23.74
CA THR A 89 8.87 -31.92 -22.49
C THR A 89 9.86 -30.75 -22.35
N PHE A 90 11.12 -30.99 -22.70
CA PHE A 90 12.15 -29.96 -22.67
C PHE A 90 11.82 -28.80 -23.61
N VAL A 91 11.54 -29.08 -24.88
CA VAL A 91 11.25 -28.05 -25.90
C VAL A 91 10.10 -27.17 -25.46
N THR A 92 9.02 -27.77 -24.95
CA THR A 92 7.84 -27.01 -24.49
C THR A 92 8.17 -26.14 -23.28
N LYS A 93 8.66 -26.74 -22.19
CA LYS A 93 8.90 -26.01 -20.93
C LYS A 93 10.00 -24.96 -21.05
N PHE A 94 11.10 -25.30 -21.74
CA PHE A 94 12.23 -24.40 -21.88
C PHE A 94 11.86 -23.19 -22.73
N ALA A 95 11.18 -23.39 -23.87
CA ALA A 95 10.75 -22.30 -24.74
C ALA A 95 9.78 -21.36 -24.02
N GLU A 96 8.78 -21.91 -23.32
CA GLU A 96 7.85 -21.13 -22.51
C GLU A 96 8.57 -20.30 -21.44
N LYS A 97 9.52 -20.92 -20.72
CA LYS A 97 10.24 -20.24 -19.64
C LYS A 97 11.17 -19.14 -20.16
N ARG A 98 11.92 -19.41 -21.23
CA ARG A 98 12.74 -18.41 -21.94
C ARG A 98 11.89 -17.24 -22.44
N ALA A 99 10.76 -17.53 -23.08
CA ALA A 99 9.86 -16.49 -23.58
C ALA A 99 9.33 -15.61 -22.44
N LEU A 100 8.97 -16.22 -21.31
CA LEU A 100 8.53 -15.49 -20.11
C LEU A 100 9.64 -14.60 -19.52
N GLY A 101 10.86 -15.12 -19.39
CA GLY A 101 12.02 -14.36 -18.92
C GLY A 101 12.32 -13.15 -19.79
N GLN A 102 12.36 -13.35 -21.12
CA GLN A 102 12.57 -12.26 -22.08
C GLN A 102 11.45 -11.22 -22.06
N ALA A 103 10.18 -11.65 -21.98
CA ALA A 103 9.05 -10.74 -21.88
C ALA A 103 9.10 -9.89 -20.59
N ARG A 104 9.54 -10.47 -19.47
CA ARG A 104 9.72 -9.74 -18.20
C ARG A 104 10.87 -8.74 -18.30
N ARG A 105 12.01 -9.13 -18.86
CA ARG A 105 13.15 -8.24 -19.10
C ARG A 105 12.78 -7.05 -19.98
N ALA A 106 12.12 -7.29 -21.11
CA ALA A 106 11.69 -6.22 -22.01
C ALA A 106 10.71 -5.23 -21.34
N ARG A 107 9.81 -5.72 -20.48
CA ARG A 107 8.90 -4.87 -19.71
C ARG A 107 9.63 -4.07 -18.63
N GLU A 108 10.59 -4.70 -17.95
CA GLU A 108 11.43 -4.05 -16.94
C GLU A 108 12.26 -2.91 -17.55
N GLU A 109 12.95 -3.17 -18.67
CA GLU A 109 13.76 -2.16 -19.38
C GLU A 109 12.90 -0.98 -19.85
N ARG A 110 11.71 -1.27 -20.40
CA ARG A 110 10.77 -0.23 -20.82
C ARG A 110 10.33 0.63 -19.64
N LEU A 111 9.99 0.01 -18.50
CA LEU A 111 9.57 0.73 -17.30
C LEU A 111 10.74 1.54 -16.73
N ALA A 112 11.95 0.97 -16.68
CA ALA A 112 13.16 1.67 -16.24
C ALA A 112 13.42 2.94 -17.07
N HIS A 113 13.24 2.87 -18.39
CA HIS A 113 13.37 4.02 -19.26
C HIS A 113 12.32 5.10 -18.96
N GLN A 114 11.05 4.72 -18.79
CA GLN A 114 9.97 5.65 -18.47
C GLN A 114 10.19 6.32 -17.11
N LEU A 115 10.64 5.57 -16.10
CA LEU A 115 10.96 6.12 -14.78
C LEU A 115 12.13 7.09 -14.83
N ALA A 116 13.19 6.76 -15.57
CA ALA A 116 14.32 7.68 -15.73
C ALA A 116 13.91 9.00 -16.41
N GLN A 117 12.94 8.99 -17.32
CA GLN A 117 12.39 10.22 -17.91
C GLN A 117 11.56 11.00 -16.89
N LEU A 118 10.72 10.32 -16.11
CA LEU A 118 9.86 10.94 -15.09
C LEU A 118 10.68 11.59 -13.98
N ASP A 119 11.70 10.89 -13.48
CA ASP A 119 12.58 11.38 -12.42
C ASP A 119 13.31 12.66 -12.87
N ARG A 120 13.75 12.72 -14.13
CA ARG A 120 14.37 13.91 -14.74
C ARG A 120 13.41 15.08 -14.93
N ALA A 121 12.13 14.81 -15.18
CA ALA A 121 11.12 15.87 -15.36
C ALA A 121 10.62 16.44 -14.01
N THR A 122 10.82 15.69 -12.93
CA THR A 122 10.40 16.04 -11.56
C THR A 122 11.53 16.70 -10.76
N THR A 123 12.76 16.69 -11.29
CA THR A 123 13.93 17.42 -10.75
C THR A 123 14.03 18.81 -11.35
#